data_AF-A0A919YJW0-F1
#
_entry.id   AF-A0A919YJW0-F1
#
_cell.length_a   1.000
_cell.length_b   1.000
_cell.length_c   1.000
_cell.angle_alpha   90.00
_cell.angle_beta   90.00
_cell.angle_gamma   90.00
#
_symmetry.space_group_name_H-M   'P 1'
#
loop_
_entity.id
_entity.type
_entity.pdbx_description
1 polymer ?
#
loop_
_entity_poly.entity_id
_entity_poly.type
_entity_poly.pdbx_seq_one_letter_code
_entity_poly.pdbx_strand_id
1 'polypeptide(L)'
;MNEKDSSVSNEVQSIDEKIEEFKGSAAKEADFIWGVDVFYGWQSASGREKNVVEVTCKLDGQKFYYLLEDLRDIKQTDLVIKSLGSIALIKRSYVKHFVDVADGMIMEKKQKLMDCIDVYVPFDLGSLNALQHYRLVYRHFQENQEKFPSKISNTFNSEEHEGAILDVEYPVDKEGVLTIAFLREDFRSLFSVKNDNEYNQILDALHTLGVLIPNSGKKNKKKSEAFTFERALAKGIAVKYFTIRIDPSLFKGELV
;
A
#
# COMPACT_ATOMS: atom_id res chain seq x y z
N MET A 1 -25.78 -34.59 -1.10
CA MET A 1 -24.36 -34.38 -1.46
C MET A 1 -24.09 -32.89 -1.42
N ASN A 2 -23.49 -32.41 -0.33
CA ASN A 2 -22.89 -31.08 -0.22
C ASN A 2 -21.52 -31.32 0.45
N GLU A 3 -20.50 -31.62 -0.35
CA GLU A 3 -19.14 -31.96 0.12
C GLU A 3 -18.15 -30.80 -0.02
N LYS A 4 -18.61 -29.56 -0.24
CA LYS A 4 -17.71 -28.40 -0.45
C LYS A 4 -17.66 -27.37 0.68
N ASP A 5 -18.55 -27.45 1.66
CA ASP A 5 -18.55 -26.52 2.80
C ASP A 5 -17.94 -27.09 4.09
N SER A 6 -17.68 -28.41 4.16
CA SER A 6 -17.14 -29.06 5.36
C SER A 6 -15.60 -29.11 5.43
N SER A 7 -14.89 -28.86 4.33
CA SER A 7 -13.42 -28.95 4.30
C SER A 7 -12.75 -27.71 4.89
N VAL A 8 -13.29 -26.52 4.62
CA VAL A 8 -12.75 -25.24 5.12
C VAL A 8 -12.99 -25.09 6.63
N SER A 9 -14.15 -25.52 7.13
CA SER A 9 -14.45 -25.49 8.57
C SER A 9 -13.59 -26.45 9.39
N ASN A 10 -13.25 -27.61 8.81
CA ASN A 10 -12.44 -28.64 9.48
C ASN A 10 -10.96 -28.29 9.53
N GLU A 11 -10.41 -27.61 8.51
CA GLU A 11 -9.01 -27.18 8.52
C GLU A 11 -8.75 -26.10 9.57
N VAL A 12 -9.65 -25.12 9.70
CA VAL A 12 -9.55 -24.04 10.70
C VAL A 12 -9.68 -24.60 12.12
N GLN A 13 -10.63 -25.51 12.37
CA GLN A 13 -10.75 -26.19 13.67
C GLN A 13 -9.50 -27.03 14.02
N SER A 14 -8.87 -27.69 13.04
CA SER A 14 -7.66 -28.49 13.28
C SER A 14 -6.41 -27.67 13.62
N ILE A 15 -6.38 -26.39 13.22
CA ILE A 15 -5.27 -25.48 13.51
C ILE A 15 -5.40 -24.94 14.93
N ASP A 16 -6.60 -24.58 15.35
CA ASP A 16 -6.87 -24.11 16.72
C ASP A 16 -6.56 -25.20 17.77
N GLU A 17 -6.89 -26.46 17.49
CA GLU A 17 -6.55 -27.61 18.34
C GLU A 17 -5.04 -27.85 18.45
N LYS A 18 -4.28 -27.64 17.37
CA LYS A 18 -2.82 -27.77 17.38
C LYS A 18 -2.14 -26.61 18.11
N ILE A 19 -2.68 -25.39 18.02
CA ILE A 19 -2.18 -24.22 18.77
C ILE A 19 -2.38 -24.43 20.28
N GLU A 20 -3.48 -25.06 20.68
CA GLU A 20 -3.76 -25.44 22.08
C GLU A 20 -2.71 -26.41 22.66
N GLU A 21 -2.12 -27.31 21.86
CA GLU A 21 -1.08 -28.25 22.30
C GLU A 21 0.25 -27.56 22.68
N PHE A 22 0.50 -26.33 22.21
CA PHE A 22 1.75 -25.60 22.46
C PHE A 22 1.71 -24.64 23.65
N LYS A 23 0.64 -24.67 24.46
CA LYS A 23 0.46 -23.86 25.69
C LYS A 23 1.64 -24.04 26.67
N GLY A 24 2.72 -23.28 26.46
CA GLY A 24 3.91 -23.35 27.33
C GLY A 24 5.15 -22.59 26.83
N SER A 25 5.31 -22.35 25.53
CA SER A 25 6.41 -21.51 25.04
C SER A 25 5.99 -20.69 23.82
N ALA A 26 5.97 -19.36 23.98
CA ALA A 26 5.66 -18.42 22.91
C ALA A 26 6.55 -18.61 21.67
N ALA A 27 7.79 -19.09 21.85
CA ALA A 27 8.70 -19.41 20.76
C ALA A 27 8.21 -20.61 19.94
N LYS A 28 7.73 -21.68 20.59
CA LYS A 28 7.21 -22.87 19.89
C LYS A 28 5.93 -22.57 19.13
N GLU A 29 5.03 -21.79 19.74
CA GLU A 29 3.82 -21.31 19.07
C GLU A 29 4.17 -20.42 17.86
N ALA A 30 5.12 -19.50 18.02
CA ALA A 30 5.60 -18.66 16.93
C ALA A 30 6.23 -19.49 15.81
N ASP A 31 7.10 -20.45 16.13
CA ASP A 31 7.76 -21.31 15.15
C ASP A 31 6.78 -22.25 14.43
N PHE A 32 5.66 -22.60 15.04
CA PHE A 32 4.63 -23.39 14.37
C PHE A 32 3.94 -22.60 13.26
N ILE A 33 3.62 -21.34 13.54
CA ILE A 33 2.82 -20.47 12.66
C ILE A 33 3.69 -19.68 11.68
N TRP A 34 4.88 -19.28 12.10
CA TRP A 34 5.73 -18.33 11.40
C TRP A 34 7.11 -18.93 11.11
N GLY A 35 7.67 -18.58 9.96
CA GLY A 35 9.07 -18.81 9.58
C GLY A 35 9.79 -17.47 9.53
N VAL A 36 11.07 -17.46 9.91
CA VAL A 36 11.90 -16.25 9.91
C VAL A 36 13.16 -16.53 9.10
N ASP A 37 13.47 -15.61 8.19
CA ASP A 37 14.69 -15.60 7.40
C ASP A 37 15.31 -14.19 7.44
N VAL A 38 16.62 -14.09 7.22
CA VAL A 38 17.33 -12.79 7.20
C VAL A 38 18.04 -12.57 5.88
N PHE A 39 17.84 -11.38 5.34
CA PHE A 39 18.48 -10.89 4.13
C PHE A 39 19.36 -9.67 4.44
N TYR A 40 20.44 -9.54 3.68
CA TYR A 40 21.37 -8.43 3.72
C TYR A 40 21.50 -7.80 2.35
N GLY A 41 21.50 -6.47 2.30
CA GLY A 41 21.60 -5.76 1.03
C GLY A 41 21.42 -4.25 1.16
N TRP A 42 21.44 -3.58 0.02
CA TRP A 42 21.51 -2.12 -0.08
C TRP A 42 20.13 -1.46 -0.09
N GLN A 43 19.82 -0.62 0.89
CA GLN A 43 18.56 0.13 0.90
C GLN A 43 18.67 1.39 0.04
N SER A 44 17.87 1.45 -1.03
CA SER A 44 17.86 2.55 -2.00
C SER A 44 17.57 3.92 -1.34
N ALA A 45 16.57 3.97 -0.46
CA ALA A 45 16.09 5.19 0.18
C ALA A 45 17.12 5.83 1.13
N SER A 46 17.87 5.01 1.87
CA SER A 46 18.88 5.50 2.82
C SER A 46 20.29 5.49 2.26
N GLY A 47 20.52 4.81 1.12
CA GLY A 47 21.84 4.61 0.55
C GLY A 47 22.78 3.86 1.50
N ARG A 48 22.26 2.88 2.26
CA ARG A 48 23.02 2.11 3.25
C ARG A 48 22.67 0.64 3.22
N GLU A 49 23.63 -0.19 3.61
CA GLU A 49 23.39 -1.62 3.82
C GLU A 49 22.51 -1.84 5.06
N LYS A 50 21.53 -2.74 4.94
CA LYS A 50 20.52 -3.03 5.96
C LYS A 50 20.26 -4.52 6.07
N ASN A 51 19.85 -4.92 7.28
CA ASN A 51 19.32 -6.25 7.56
C ASN A 51 17.80 -6.23 7.48
N VAL A 52 17.26 -7.23 6.79
CA VAL A 52 15.83 -7.39 6.55
C VAL A 52 15.40 -8.73 7.07
N VAL A 53 14.30 -8.74 7.79
CA VAL A 53 13.69 -9.95 8.32
C VAL A 53 12.49 -10.29 7.45
N GLU A 54 12.56 -11.44 6.78
CA GLU A 54 11.42 -12.05 6.11
C GLU A 54 10.66 -12.88 7.15
N VAL A 55 9.41 -12.52 7.39
CA VAL A 55 8.47 -13.28 8.20
C VAL A 55 7.49 -13.97 7.27
N THR A 56 7.48 -15.30 7.24
CA THR A 56 6.61 -16.11 6.40
C THR A 56 5.53 -16.77 7.23
N CYS A 57 4.25 -16.61 6.89
CA CYS A 57 3.19 -17.41 7.47
C CYS A 57 3.27 -18.84 6.90
N LYS A 58 3.43 -19.84 7.76
CA LYS A 58 3.53 -21.25 7.34
C LYS A 58 2.19 -21.86 6.95
N LEU A 59 1.08 -21.24 7.35
CA LEU A 59 -0.26 -21.73 7.06
C LEU A 59 -0.66 -21.49 5.59
N ASP A 60 -0.29 -20.34 5.03
CA ASP A 60 -0.69 -19.94 3.68
C ASP A 60 0.49 -19.53 2.77
N GLY A 61 1.71 -19.47 3.30
CA GLY A 61 2.93 -19.13 2.58
C GLY A 61 3.14 -17.63 2.34
N GLN A 62 2.30 -16.74 2.88
CA GLN A 62 2.48 -15.30 2.72
C GLN A 62 3.75 -14.79 3.38
N LYS A 63 4.44 -13.83 2.75
CA LYS A 63 5.73 -13.30 3.18
C LYS A 63 5.66 -11.81 3.44
N PHE A 64 6.31 -11.38 4.52
CA PHE A 64 6.39 -10.00 4.97
C PHE A 64 7.85 -9.65 5.21
N TYR A 65 8.27 -8.47 4.79
CA TYR A 65 9.65 -8.01 4.94
C TYR A 65 9.67 -6.81 5.85
N TYR A 66 10.50 -6.86 6.89
CA TYR A 66 10.66 -5.77 7.85
C TYR A 66 12.13 -5.41 7.96
N LEU A 67 12.45 -4.13 8.17
CA LEU A 67 13.79 -3.80 8.61
C LEU A 67 13.97 -4.33 10.03
N LEU A 68 15.14 -4.91 10.32
CA LEU A 68 15.43 -5.41 11.66
C LEU A 68 15.32 -4.32 12.73
N GLU A 69 15.69 -3.09 12.38
CA GLU A 69 15.58 -1.93 13.28
C GLU A 69 14.13 -1.60 13.65
N ASP A 70 13.18 -1.79 12.71
CA ASP A 70 11.75 -1.57 12.97
C ASP A 70 11.19 -2.64 13.90
N LEU A 71 11.61 -3.90 13.75
CA LEU A 71 11.18 -4.97 14.67
C LEU A 71 11.71 -4.77 16.10
N ARG A 72 12.82 -4.04 16.26
CA ARG A 72 13.41 -3.70 17.56
C ARG A 72 12.75 -2.48 18.21
N ASP A 73 12.10 -1.63 17.43
CA ASP A 73 11.36 -0.48 17.96
C ASP A 73 10.01 -0.94 18.54
N ILE A 74 9.85 -0.74 19.85
CA ILE A 74 8.62 -1.03 20.59
C ILE A 74 7.41 -0.30 20.00
N LYS A 75 7.57 0.92 19.48
CA LYS A 75 6.48 1.69 18.88
C LYS A 75 6.02 1.08 17.55
N GLN A 76 6.94 0.46 16.83
CA GLN A 76 6.68 -0.22 15.55
C GLN A 76 6.15 -1.64 15.75
N THR A 77 6.47 -2.26 16.88
CA THR A 77 6.02 -3.62 17.22
C THR A 77 4.49 -3.78 17.18
N ASP A 78 3.73 -2.78 17.64
CA ASP A 78 2.25 -2.87 17.60
C ASP A 78 1.71 -2.87 16.16
N LEU A 79 2.40 -2.23 15.24
CA LEU A 79 2.03 -2.18 13.83
C LEU A 79 2.37 -3.50 13.14
N VAL A 80 3.50 -4.11 13.49
CA VAL A 80 3.86 -5.47 13.06
C VAL A 80 2.79 -6.47 13.51
N ILE A 81 2.38 -6.41 14.78
CA ILE A 81 1.31 -7.27 15.34
C ILE A 81 0.01 -7.04 14.58
N LYS A 82 -0.38 -5.79 14.32
CA LYS A 82 -1.60 -5.49 13.55
C LYS A 82 -1.54 -6.06 12.13
N SER A 83 -0.39 -5.91 11.47
CA SER A 83 -0.16 -6.37 10.10
C SER A 83 -0.27 -7.91 10.01
N LEU A 84 0.51 -8.62 10.81
CA LEU A 84 0.53 -10.08 10.85
C LEU A 84 -0.76 -10.69 11.40
N GLY A 85 -1.44 -9.97 12.31
CA GLY A 85 -2.66 -10.42 12.99
C GLY A 85 -3.89 -10.47 12.09
N SER A 86 -3.82 -9.88 10.89
CA SER A 86 -4.84 -10.05 9.87
C SER A 86 -4.81 -11.43 9.19
N ILE A 87 -3.71 -12.17 9.35
CA ILE A 87 -3.44 -13.43 8.62
C ILE A 87 -3.45 -14.61 9.58
N ALA A 88 -2.72 -14.51 10.68
CA ALA A 88 -2.63 -15.58 11.65
C ALA A 88 -2.37 -15.02 13.05
N LEU A 89 -2.47 -15.90 14.06
CA LEU A 89 -2.21 -15.55 15.44
C LEU A 89 -0.80 -14.97 15.59
N ILE A 90 -0.74 -13.77 16.17
CA ILE A 90 0.50 -13.07 16.47
C ILE A 90 0.39 -12.43 17.86
N LYS A 91 1.46 -12.56 18.64
CA LYS A 91 1.58 -11.94 19.96
C LYS A 91 2.84 -11.06 19.98
N ARG A 92 2.89 -10.08 20.88
CA ARG A 92 4.08 -9.23 21.06
C ARG A 92 5.34 -10.04 21.37
N SER A 93 5.19 -11.15 22.10
CA SER A 93 6.26 -12.10 22.38
C SER A 93 6.81 -12.79 21.12
N TYR A 94 6.01 -12.93 20.05
CA TYR A 94 6.46 -13.54 18.80
C TYR A 94 7.33 -12.57 18.01
N VAL A 95 7.00 -11.28 18.01
CA VAL A 95 7.87 -10.26 17.38
C VAL A 95 9.25 -10.24 18.03
N LYS A 96 9.30 -10.31 19.38
CA LYS A 96 10.57 -10.47 20.09
C LYS A 96 11.31 -11.74 19.65
N HIS A 97 10.62 -12.87 19.54
CA HIS A 97 11.20 -14.12 19.05
C HIS A 97 11.76 -13.97 17.62
N PHE A 98 11.09 -13.24 16.73
CA PHE A 98 11.61 -12.98 15.38
C PHE A 98 12.92 -12.21 15.40
N VAL A 99 13.04 -11.20 16.28
CA VAL A 99 14.29 -10.46 16.48
C VAL A 99 15.39 -11.37 17.02
N ASP A 100 15.09 -12.19 18.03
CA ASP A 100 16.06 -13.11 18.64
C ASP A 100 16.59 -14.12 17.60
N VAL A 101 15.71 -14.67 16.75
CA VAL A 101 16.09 -15.56 15.64
C VAL A 101 16.93 -14.83 14.61
N ALA A 102 16.52 -13.62 14.20
CA ALA A 102 17.25 -12.84 13.23
C ALA A 102 18.67 -12.52 13.72
N ASP A 103 18.81 -12.09 14.98
CA ASP A 103 20.09 -11.79 15.60
C ASP A 103 21.00 -13.03 15.66
N GLY A 104 20.44 -14.20 15.97
CA GLY A 104 21.14 -15.47 15.89
C GLY A 104 21.66 -15.77 14.47
N MET A 105 20.82 -15.60 13.45
CA MET A 105 21.22 -15.82 12.05
C MET A 105 22.31 -14.85 11.58
N ILE A 106 22.27 -13.60 12.05
CA ILE A 106 23.30 -12.58 11.76
C ILE A 106 24.63 -12.95 12.41
N MET A 107 24.60 -13.33 13.69
CA MET A 107 25.80 -13.77 14.41
C MET A 107 26.44 -15.00 13.75
N GLU A 108 25.62 -15.93 13.26
CA GLU A 108 26.06 -17.13 12.55
C GLU A 108 26.40 -16.88 11.06
N LYS A 109 26.29 -15.64 10.57
CA LYS A 109 26.50 -15.27 9.15
C LYS A 109 25.67 -16.07 8.16
N LYS A 110 24.44 -16.43 8.53
CA LYS A 110 23.47 -17.15 7.69
C LYS A 110 22.56 -16.23 6.87
N GLN A 111 22.92 -14.95 6.74
CA GLN A 111 22.18 -13.97 5.96
C GLN A 111 22.25 -14.31 4.46
N LYS A 112 21.13 -14.13 3.75
CA LYS A 112 21.05 -14.25 2.29
C LYS A 112 21.32 -12.90 1.64
N LEU A 113 22.02 -12.87 0.51
CA LEU A 113 22.29 -11.62 -0.22
C LEU A 113 21.06 -11.20 -1.04
N MET A 114 20.81 -9.89 -1.11
CA MET A 114 19.74 -9.30 -1.91
C MET A 114 20.27 -8.04 -2.62
N ASP A 115 20.20 -8.02 -3.96
CA ASP A 115 20.91 -7.03 -4.82
C ASP A 115 20.51 -5.58 -4.54
N CYS A 116 19.22 -5.34 -4.26
CA CYS A 116 18.70 -4.06 -3.81
C CYS A 116 17.52 -4.33 -2.88
N ILE A 117 17.47 -3.55 -1.81
CA ILE A 117 16.48 -3.68 -0.75
C ILE A 117 15.58 -2.46 -0.77
N ASP A 118 14.48 -2.61 -1.51
CA ASP A 118 13.28 -1.84 -1.25
C ASP A 118 12.47 -2.60 -0.21
N VAL A 119 12.91 -2.58 1.06
CA VAL A 119 12.01 -3.02 2.14
C VAL A 119 10.87 -2.03 2.15
N TYR A 120 9.78 -2.46 1.55
CA TYR A 120 8.48 -1.95 1.86
C TYR A 120 8.26 -2.24 3.33
N VAL A 121 8.53 -1.25 4.20
CA VAL A 121 8.07 -1.32 5.59
C VAL A 121 6.57 -1.59 5.48
N PRO A 122 6.03 -2.67 6.06
CA PRO A 122 4.63 -3.02 5.91
C PRO A 122 3.81 -2.19 6.90
N PHE A 123 3.95 -0.90 6.75
CA PHE A 123 2.88 0.05 6.73
C PHE A 123 2.35 -0.09 5.28
N ASP A 124 1.22 -0.69 4.91
CA ASP A 124 -0.10 -0.84 5.53
C ASP A 124 -0.85 -1.93 4.75
N LEU A 125 -1.70 -2.69 5.42
CA LEU A 125 -2.80 -3.38 4.76
C LEU A 125 -3.90 -2.34 4.48
N GLY A 126 -3.78 -1.66 3.34
CA GLY A 126 -4.83 -0.82 2.76
C GLY A 126 -4.47 0.65 2.57
N SER A 127 -3.82 1.31 3.54
CA SER A 127 -3.62 2.77 3.51
C SER A 127 -2.23 3.30 3.10
N LEU A 128 -1.15 2.51 3.06
CA LEU A 128 0.16 2.95 2.52
C LEU A 128 0.46 2.47 1.10
N ASN A 129 -0.19 1.44 0.56
CA ASN A 129 -0.24 1.36 -0.90
C ASN A 129 -0.96 2.59 -1.44
N ALA A 130 -2.08 2.96 -0.84
CA ALA A 130 -2.79 4.19 -1.21
C ALA A 130 -1.90 5.43 -1.05
N LEU A 131 -1.20 5.59 0.09
CA LEU A 131 -0.36 6.75 0.33
C LEU A 131 0.86 6.79 -0.60
N GLN A 132 1.48 5.66 -0.94
CA GLN A 132 2.61 5.61 -1.86
C GLN A 132 2.19 5.84 -3.31
N HIS A 133 1.10 5.22 -3.76
CA HIS A 133 0.49 5.55 -5.05
C HIS A 133 0.11 7.03 -5.10
N TYR A 134 -0.41 7.58 -4.00
CA TYR A 134 -0.73 8.99 -3.89
C TYR A 134 0.53 9.88 -3.87
N ARG A 135 1.65 9.46 -3.25
CA ARG A 135 2.94 10.17 -3.34
C ARG A 135 3.44 10.24 -4.77
N LEU A 136 3.29 9.17 -5.55
CA LEU A 136 3.65 9.16 -6.95
C LEU A 136 2.83 10.21 -7.72
N VAL A 137 1.51 10.20 -7.54
CA VAL A 137 0.60 11.18 -8.16
C VAL A 137 0.93 12.61 -7.71
N TYR A 138 1.14 12.82 -6.41
CA TYR A 138 1.46 14.11 -5.83
C TYR A 138 2.80 14.66 -6.33
N ARG A 139 3.85 13.84 -6.32
CA ARG A 139 5.19 14.21 -6.83
C ARG A 139 5.12 14.53 -8.32
N HIS A 140 4.46 13.68 -9.10
CA HIS A 140 4.28 13.91 -10.53
C HIS A 140 3.58 15.24 -10.82
N PHE A 141 2.50 15.54 -10.07
CA PHE A 141 1.82 16.83 -10.19
C PHE A 141 2.71 18.02 -9.78
N GLN A 142 3.50 17.89 -8.71
CA GLN A 142 4.42 18.94 -8.26
C GLN A 142 5.56 19.21 -9.26
N GLU A 143 6.08 18.16 -9.89
CA GLU A 143 7.18 18.25 -10.85
C GLU A 143 6.73 18.71 -12.24
N ASN A 144 5.44 18.55 -12.58
CA ASN A 144 4.89 18.83 -13.91
C ASN A 144 3.67 19.77 -13.87
N GLN A 145 3.70 20.81 -13.01
CA GLN A 145 2.54 21.70 -12.83
C GLN A 145 2.06 22.36 -14.13
N GLU A 146 2.95 22.62 -15.07
CA GLU A 146 2.65 23.16 -16.40
C GLU A 146 1.75 22.23 -17.25
N LYS A 147 1.71 20.93 -16.94
CA LYS A 147 0.82 19.95 -17.56
C LYS A 147 -0.62 20.00 -17.05
N PHE A 148 -0.90 20.83 -16.04
CA PHE A 148 -2.21 20.95 -15.40
C PHE A 148 -2.70 22.41 -15.38
N PRO A 149 -3.06 23.00 -16.54
CA PRO A 149 -3.64 24.34 -16.58
C PRO A 149 -4.94 24.39 -15.78
N SER A 150 -5.25 25.57 -15.24
CA SER A 150 -6.54 25.83 -14.60
C SER A 150 -7.69 25.66 -15.59
N LYS A 151 -8.80 25.08 -15.15
CA LYS A 151 -10.00 24.95 -16.00
C LYS A 151 -10.53 26.32 -16.41
N ILE A 152 -10.45 27.32 -15.54
CA ILE A 152 -10.89 28.70 -15.82
C ILE A 152 -10.02 29.37 -16.89
N SER A 153 -8.73 29.02 -16.99
CA SER A 153 -7.87 29.59 -18.04
C SER A 153 -8.29 29.14 -19.45
N ASN A 154 -9.03 28.03 -19.56
CA ASN A 154 -9.50 27.44 -20.82
C ASN A 154 -8.36 27.21 -21.83
N THR A 155 -7.14 26.94 -21.34
CA THR A 155 -5.94 26.64 -22.16
C THR A 155 -5.64 25.14 -22.25
N PHE A 156 -6.48 24.29 -21.67
CA PHE A 156 -6.30 22.84 -21.72
C PHE A 156 -6.34 22.31 -23.16
N ASN A 157 -5.36 21.46 -23.47
CA ASN A 157 -5.16 20.74 -24.73
C ASN A 157 -4.79 19.29 -24.41
N SER A 158 -5.60 18.32 -24.85
CA SER A 158 -5.44 16.90 -24.53
C SER A 158 -4.20 16.24 -25.14
N GLU A 159 -3.52 16.88 -26.09
CA GLU A 159 -2.27 16.37 -26.67
C GLU A 159 -1.02 16.83 -25.90
N GLU A 160 -1.13 17.94 -25.18
CA GLU A 160 0.01 18.59 -24.52
C GLU A 160 -0.06 18.50 -22.99
N HIS A 161 -1.27 18.33 -22.44
CA HIS A 161 -1.56 18.36 -21.02
C HIS A 161 -2.12 17.02 -20.54
N GLU A 162 -1.77 16.66 -19.32
CA GLU A 162 -2.18 15.41 -18.67
C GLU A 162 -3.47 15.59 -17.84
N GLY A 163 -3.96 16.83 -17.76
CA GLY A 163 -5.09 17.16 -16.91
C GLY A 163 -5.36 18.64 -16.80
N ALA A 164 -6.24 18.99 -15.88
CA ALA A 164 -6.54 20.38 -15.55
C ALA A 164 -6.86 20.54 -14.07
N ILE A 165 -6.51 21.67 -13.48
CA ILE A 165 -6.96 22.01 -12.12
C ILE A 165 -8.45 22.35 -12.19
N LEU A 166 -9.26 21.63 -11.42
CA LEU A 166 -10.70 21.82 -11.34
C LEU A 166 -10.98 22.89 -10.29
N ASP A 167 -11.10 24.13 -10.75
CA ASP A 167 -11.40 25.29 -9.92
C ASP A 167 -12.85 25.26 -9.38
N VAL A 168 -13.16 24.37 -8.43
CA VAL A 168 -14.52 24.16 -7.88
C VAL A 168 -14.57 24.42 -6.37
N GLU A 169 -15.66 25.09 -5.94
CA GLU A 169 -16.06 25.55 -4.60
C GLU A 169 -16.15 24.48 -3.49
N TYR A 170 -15.10 23.71 -3.22
CA TYR A 170 -14.93 23.18 -1.87
C TYR A 170 -14.31 24.31 -1.05
N PRO A 171 -14.87 24.67 0.13
CA PRO A 171 -14.26 25.70 0.93
C PRO A 171 -12.81 25.29 1.16
N VAL A 172 -11.89 26.22 0.90
CA VAL A 172 -10.46 26.10 1.20
C VAL A 172 -10.31 26.13 2.72
N ASP A 173 -11.04 25.25 3.40
CA ASP A 173 -11.07 25.13 4.83
C ASP A 173 -9.88 24.25 5.20
N LYS A 174 -8.76 24.95 5.39
CA LYS A 174 -7.49 24.51 5.96
C LYS A 174 -6.50 23.99 4.92
N GLU A 175 -5.57 24.89 4.58
CA GLU A 175 -4.24 24.62 3.99
C GLU A 175 -4.19 23.81 2.68
N GLY A 176 -4.34 24.49 1.53
CA GLY A 176 -3.68 24.07 0.29
C GLY A 176 -4.23 22.83 -0.42
N VAL A 177 -5.46 22.40 -0.11
CA VAL A 177 -6.12 21.29 -0.79
C VAL A 177 -6.72 21.75 -2.13
N LEU A 178 -6.25 21.19 -3.24
CA LEU A 178 -6.76 21.47 -4.59
C LEU A 178 -7.31 20.19 -5.26
N THR A 179 -8.19 20.34 -6.24
CA THR A 179 -8.72 19.19 -6.99
C THR A 179 -8.28 19.29 -8.45
N ILE A 180 -7.80 18.17 -9.00
CA ILE A 180 -7.40 18.07 -10.41
C ILE A 180 -8.24 17.03 -11.15
N ALA A 181 -8.44 17.27 -12.43
CA ALA A 181 -8.78 16.26 -13.41
C ALA A 181 -7.48 15.69 -13.96
N PHE A 182 -7.26 14.40 -13.81
CA PHE A 182 -6.14 13.68 -14.40
C PHE A 182 -6.67 12.78 -15.52
N LEU A 183 -6.19 12.96 -16.75
CA LEU A 183 -6.58 12.14 -17.89
C LEU A 183 -6.35 10.66 -17.58
N ARG A 184 -7.32 9.84 -17.96
CA ARG A 184 -7.36 8.43 -17.54
C ARG A 184 -6.16 7.63 -18.02
N GLU A 185 -5.72 7.84 -19.26
CA GLU A 185 -4.61 7.08 -19.85
C GLU A 185 -3.27 7.52 -19.25
N ASP A 186 -3.04 8.82 -19.08
CA ASP A 186 -1.84 9.36 -18.43
C ASP A 186 -1.78 8.96 -16.94
N PHE A 187 -2.92 8.97 -16.25
CA PHE A 187 -2.97 8.51 -14.87
C PHE A 187 -2.58 7.03 -14.73
N ARG A 188 -2.94 6.19 -15.70
CA ARG A 188 -2.56 4.78 -15.71
C ARG A 188 -1.07 4.59 -15.94
N SER A 189 -0.46 5.39 -16.82
CA SER A 189 0.95 5.24 -17.20
C SER A 189 1.89 5.47 -16.01
N LEU A 190 1.48 6.27 -15.01
CA LEU A 190 2.23 6.47 -13.77
C LEU A 190 2.61 5.17 -13.07
N PHE A 191 1.70 4.19 -13.01
CA PHE A 191 1.84 3.08 -12.08
C PHE A 191 2.61 1.86 -12.61
N SER A 192 3.14 1.88 -13.84
CA SER A 192 3.91 0.76 -14.44
C SER A 192 3.25 -0.63 -14.31
N VAL A 193 1.91 -0.68 -14.24
CA VAL A 193 1.13 -1.90 -13.98
C VAL A 193 0.91 -2.71 -15.25
N LYS A 194 1.06 -4.04 -15.15
CA LYS A 194 0.98 -4.96 -16.31
C LYS A 194 -0.43 -5.48 -16.60
N ASN A 195 -1.35 -5.41 -15.62
CA ASN A 195 -2.70 -5.93 -15.76
C ASN A 195 -3.77 -5.02 -15.14
N ASP A 196 -5.03 -5.22 -15.56
CA ASP A 196 -6.18 -4.40 -15.14
C ASP A 196 -6.57 -4.61 -13.67
N ASN A 197 -6.30 -5.80 -13.10
CA ASN A 197 -6.68 -6.11 -11.73
C ASN A 197 -5.83 -5.32 -10.74
N GLU A 198 -4.52 -5.29 -10.96
CA GLU A 198 -3.56 -4.49 -10.20
C GLU A 198 -3.91 -3.00 -10.29
N TYR A 199 -4.22 -2.51 -11.49
CA TYR A 199 -4.66 -1.13 -11.65
C TYR A 199 -5.94 -0.80 -10.89
N ASN A 200 -6.93 -1.70 -10.88
CA ASN A 200 -8.17 -1.50 -10.12
C ASN A 200 -7.93 -1.49 -8.59
N GLN A 201 -6.96 -2.27 -8.10
CA GLN A 201 -6.57 -2.25 -6.69
C GLN A 201 -5.95 -0.90 -6.30
N ILE A 202 -5.15 -0.29 -7.19
CA ILE A 202 -4.61 1.06 -6.98
C ILE A 202 -5.75 2.09 -6.89
N LEU A 203 -6.72 2.03 -7.80
CA LEU A 203 -7.88 2.93 -7.77
C LEU A 203 -8.69 2.77 -6.47
N ASP A 204 -8.95 1.53 -6.05
CA ASP A 204 -9.65 1.26 -4.80
C ASP A 204 -8.87 1.78 -3.57
N ALA A 205 -7.54 1.65 -3.58
CA ALA A 205 -6.68 2.14 -2.51
C ALA A 205 -6.74 3.67 -2.43
N LEU A 206 -6.58 4.37 -3.56
CA LEU A 206 -6.66 5.84 -3.63
C LEU A 206 -8.06 6.38 -3.26
N HIS A 207 -9.12 5.64 -3.60
CA HIS A 207 -10.48 5.98 -3.19
C HIS A 207 -10.68 5.81 -1.69
N THR A 208 -10.19 4.70 -1.12
CA THR A 208 -10.22 4.43 0.32
C THR A 208 -9.47 5.52 1.11
N LEU A 209 -8.36 6.03 0.57
CA LEU A 209 -7.61 7.16 1.14
C LEU A 209 -8.36 8.51 1.01
N GLY A 210 -9.46 8.56 0.27
CA GLY A 210 -10.26 9.76 0.08
C GLY A 210 -9.62 10.78 -0.86
N VAL A 211 -8.63 10.37 -1.68
CA VAL A 211 -7.99 11.23 -2.67
C VAL A 211 -8.56 11.03 -4.08
N LEU A 212 -9.04 9.83 -4.43
CA LEU A 212 -9.76 9.59 -5.68
C LEU A 212 -11.27 9.78 -5.46
N ILE A 213 -11.89 10.70 -6.19
CA ILE A 213 -13.32 11.01 -6.04
C ILE A 213 -14.15 10.09 -6.96
N PRO A 214 -15.15 9.37 -6.43
CA PRO A 214 -15.99 8.48 -7.23
C PRO A 214 -17.00 9.25 -8.08
N ASN A 215 -17.32 8.71 -9.26
CA ASN A 215 -18.42 9.20 -10.08
C ASN A 215 -19.74 8.55 -9.63
N SER A 216 -20.39 9.18 -8.66
CA SER A 216 -21.60 8.70 -7.96
C SER A 216 -22.83 8.43 -8.86
N GLY A 217 -22.76 8.73 -10.16
CA GLY A 217 -23.84 8.48 -11.12
C GLY A 217 -23.84 7.11 -11.83
N LYS A 218 -22.80 6.27 -11.69
CA LYS A 218 -22.66 5.02 -12.46
C LYS A 218 -22.71 3.76 -11.56
N LYS A 219 -23.91 3.23 -11.30
CA LYS A 219 -24.12 2.09 -10.37
C LYS A 219 -23.78 0.68 -10.88
N ASN A 220 -23.50 0.45 -12.17
CA ASN A 220 -23.37 -0.91 -12.74
C ASN A 220 -22.25 -1.08 -13.79
N LYS A 221 -21.03 -0.59 -13.54
CA LYS A 221 -19.93 -0.65 -14.51
C LYS A 221 -18.63 -1.16 -13.91
N LYS A 222 -17.67 -1.55 -14.75
CA LYS A 222 -16.31 -1.97 -14.32
C LYS A 222 -15.71 -0.89 -13.41
N LYS A 223 -14.98 -1.27 -12.35
CA LYS A 223 -14.49 -0.34 -11.30
C LYS A 223 -13.83 0.92 -11.83
N SER A 224 -12.91 0.82 -12.81
CA SER A 224 -12.30 2.00 -13.44
C SER A 224 -13.30 2.98 -14.06
N GLU A 225 -14.43 2.50 -14.59
CA GLU A 225 -15.50 3.35 -15.12
C GLU A 225 -16.35 4.01 -14.03
N ALA A 226 -16.40 3.44 -12.82
CA ALA A 226 -17.08 4.02 -11.66
C ALA A 226 -16.33 5.25 -11.10
N PHE A 227 -15.03 5.36 -11.38
CA PHE A 227 -14.22 6.54 -11.04
C PHE A 227 -14.04 7.52 -12.21
N THR A 228 -14.37 7.11 -13.44
CA THR A 228 -14.14 7.92 -14.65
C THR A 228 -15.27 8.95 -14.85
N PHE A 229 -14.90 10.22 -14.91
CA PHE A 229 -15.74 11.32 -15.39
C PHE A 229 -15.54 11.52 -16.89
N GLU A 230 -16.59 11.94 -17.58
CA GLU A 230 -16.57 12.26 -19.00
C GLU A 230 -17.24 13.62 -19.19
N ARG A 231 -16.42 14.68 -19.21
CA ARG A 231 -16.87 16.08 -19.26
C ARG A 231 -15.85 16.94 -20.00
N ALA A 232 -16.27 18.15 -20.35
CA ALA A 232 -15.40 19.13 -20.97
C ALA A 232 -14.43 19.76 -19.95
N LEU A 233 -13.13 19.70 -20.23
CA LEU A 233 -12.07 20.42 -19.50
C LEU A 233 -11.70 21.76 -20.16
N ALA A 234 -11.98 21.91 -21.46
CA ALA A 234 -11.99 23.17 -22.19
C ALA A 234 -13.20 23.21 -23.12
N LYS A 235 -13.56 24.41 -23.63
CA LYS A 235 -14.70 24.61 -24.54
C LYS A 235 -14.70 23.57 -25.67
N GLY A 236 -15.71 22.69 -25.66
CA GLY A 236 -15.96 21.72 -26.73
C GLY A 236 -15.13 20.43 -26.69
N ILE A 237 -14.19 20.27 -25.74
CA ILE A 237 -13.31 19.10 -25.68
C ILE A 237 -13.71 18.21 -24.49
N ALA A 238 -14.55 17.19 -24.76
CA ALA A 238 -14.92 16.19 -23.76
C ALA A 238 -13.83 15.13 -23.62
N VAL A 239 -13.37 14.90 -22.40
CA VAL A 239 -12.31 13.92 -22.09
C VAL A 239 -12.70 13.03 -20.93
N LYS A 240 -12.06 11.86 -20.86
CA LYS A 240 -12.21 10.90 -19.76
C LYS A 240 -11.10 11.13 -18.74
N TYR A 241 -11.48 11.43 -17.50
CA TYR A 241 -10.52 11.75 -16.45
C TYR A 241 -10.96 11.18 -15.09
N PHE A 242 -9.98 11.02 -14.21
CA PHE A 242 -10.18 10.81 -12.78
C PHE A 242 -10.13 12.15 -12.06
N THR A 243 -10.94 12.29 -11.01
CA THR A 243 -10.90 13.48 -10.16
C THR A 243 -10.07 13.16 -8.93
N ILE A 244 -8.95 13.85 -8.74
CA ILE A 244 -7.99 13.62 -7.67
C ILE A 244 -7.92 14.84 -6.76
N ARG A 245 -8.01 14.63 -5.45
CA ARG A 245 -7.76 15.63 -4.42
C ARG A 245 -6.28 15.62 -4.06
N ILE A 246 -5.61 16.74 -4.28
CA ILE A 246 -4.24 17.02 -3.89
C ILE A 246 -4.28 17.70 -2.52
N ASP A 247 -4.07 16.90 -1.49
CA ASP A 247 -3.98 17.26 -0.08
C ASP A 247 -2.56 16.97 0.46
N PRO A 248 -1.72 18.00 0.69
CA PRO A 248 -0.38 17.82 1.23
C PRO A 248 -0.37 17.50 2.74
N SER A 249 -1.49 17.68 3.45
CA SER A 249 -1.59 17.37 4.88
C SER A 249 -1.49 15.86 5.16
N LEU A 250 -1.78 15.03 4.16
CA LEU A 250 -1.62 13.58 4.19
C LEU A 250 -0.15 13.13 4.40
N PHE A 251 0.80 14.05 4.29
CA PHE A 251 2.23 13.81 4.55
C PHE A 251 2.72 14.44 5.87
N LYS A 252 1.87 15.17 6.62
CA LYS A 252 2.28 15.82 7.88
C LYS A 252 2.48 14.78 8.98
N GLY A 253 3.73 14.63 9.41
CA GLY A 253 4.16 13.60 10.37
C GLY A 253 5.45 12.90 9.94
N GLU A 254 5.83 13.03 8.66
CA GLU A 254 7.14 12.66 8.15
C GLU A 254 8.11 13.83 8.38
N LEU A 255 8.96 13.71 9.39
CA LEU A 255 9.98 14.72 9.70
C LEU A 255 11.03 14.76 8.57
N VAL A 256 11.29 16.00 8.13
CA VAL A 256 12.47 16.43 7.35
C VAL A 256 13.76 15.99 8.03
#